data_AF-A0AAC9RPX5-F1
#
_entry.id   AF-A0AAC9RPX5-F1
#
_cell.length_a   1.000
_cell.length_b   1.000
_cell.length_c   1.000
_cell.angle_alpha   90.00
_cell.angle_beta   90.00
_cell.angle_gamma   90.00
#
_symmetry.space_group_name_H-M   'P 1'
#
loop_
_entity.id
_entity.type
_entity.pdbx_description
1 polymer ?
#
loop_
_entity_poly.entity_id
_entity_poly.type
_entity_poly.pdbx_seq_one_letter_code
_entity_poly.pdbx_strand_id
1 'polypeptide(L)'
;MRKINWEIIKKEIHSNIKNNKLINNMLIIQCITCFTLIALLAANTIVAYSSTGYFKEFIGDKIYYGLNDNADDDGSYKEYMNSEKAYFQLYRFVEELRKNQDVTWISTIMQPIDVNISAKEIPEKFRFGYEEGDNEQPYRPYEDSDELFVGVKAVHVSENVLSEFGMSLDEGKIFSQKDFILDENNNVKVILGSEYKEYYRIGDTFEGINLFEKMVFEVIGFLPPDTYMPVKGSLFYLDRYMIIPAFSQVNFAQYPQFAKITLLQQANGQIITSDANINIEKLVNDLTLKYNTIRFKVYQIGKADLTNIMKISDEAVVQLLYIVITLIIFTVVGLSINILGCIRENYYRYGVHLMCGGTLFSITCQMFGLVLYIVGLALFISLLISMIIIESGIHLLIIVLVAMLVFGFSCITPSIAIKKLDVNYLIRRKE
;
A
#
# COMPACT_ATOMS: atom_id res chain seq x y z
N MET A 1 50.86 -30.05 2.18
CA MET A 1 49.61 -29.54 1.59
C MET A 1 49.54 -29.96 0.13
N ARG A 2 48.72 -30.98 -0.21
CA ARG A 2 48.49 -31.35 -1.63
C ARG A 2 47.66 -30.25 -2.29
N LYS A 3 48.08 -29.77 -3.47
CA LYS A 3 47.35 -28.74 -4.24
C LYS A 3 45.98 -29.28 -4.65
N ILE A 4 44.93 -28.53 -4.33
CA ILE A 4 43.58 -28.75 -4.86
C ILE A 4 43.62 -28.56 -6.37
N ASN A 5 43.20 -29.56 -7.14
CA ASN A 5 43.11 -29.45 -8.59
C ASN A 5 41.72 -28.90 -8.97
N TRP A 6 41.64 -27.57 -9.05
CA TRP A 6 40.39 -26.85 -9.33
C TRP A 6 39.76 -27.18 -10.68
N GLU A 7 40.56 -27.55 -11.69
CA GLU A 7 40.05 -27.91 -13.01
C GLU A 7 39.25 -29.22 -13.00
N ILE A 8 39.68 -30.18 -12.16
CA ILE A 8 38.94 -31.43 -11.97
C ILE A 8 37.60 -31.15 -11.26
N ILE A 9 37.61 -30.33 -10.21
CA ILE A 9 36.41 -29.94 -9.47
C ILE A 9 35.38 -29.26 -10.38
N LYS A 10 35.81 -28.27 -11.18
CA LYS A 10 34.93 -27.58 -12.15
C LYS A 10 34.32 -28.54 -13.16
N LYS A 11 35.14 -29.43 -13.73
CA LYS A 11 34.69 -30.42 -14.72
C LYS A 11 33.65 -31.37 -14.13
N GLU A 12 33.83 -31.79 -12.89
CA GLU A 12 32.87 -32.64 -12.19
C GLU A 12 31.56 -31.93 -11.85
N ILE A 13 31.62 -30.68 -11.39
CA ILE A 13 30.42 -29.84 -11.19
C ILE A 13 29.66 -29.72 -12.51
N HIS A 14 30.35 -29.38 -13.60
CA HIS A 14 29.74 -29.24 -14.92
C HIS A 14 29.12 -30.56 -15.42
N SER A 15 29.81 -31.68 -15.22
CA SER A 15 29.28 -33.00 -15.58
C SER A 15 28.02 -33.34 -14.78
N ASN A 16 27.98 -33.05 -13.48
CA ASN A 16 26.80 -33.29 -12.65
C ASN A 16 25.62 -32.39 -13.06
N ILE A 17 25.90 -31.13 -13.40
CA ILE A 17 24.88 -30.21 -13.93
C ILE A 17 24.26 -30.76 -15.22
N LYS A 18 25.11 -31.24 -16.14
CA LYS A 18 24.67 -31.75 -17.44
C LYS A 18 23.90 -33.07 -17.32
N ASN A 19 24.37 -33.99 -16.49
CA ASN A 19 23.78 -35.33 -16.36
C ASN A 19 22.42 -35.29 -15.63
N ASN A 20 22.26 -34.39 -14.64
CA ASN A 20 21.05 -34.27 -13.83
C ASN A 20 20.26 -32.98 -14.14
N LYS A 21 20.30 -32.53 -15.40
CA LYS A 21 19.75 -31.23 -15.84
C LYS A 21 18.29 -31.00 -15.43
N LEU A 22 17.43 -32.01 -15.57
CA LEU A 22 16.01 -31.89 -15.22
C LEU A 22 15.82 -31.61 -13.72
N ILE A 23 16.46 -32.40 -12.86
CA ILE A 23 16.34 -32.24 -11.41
C ILE A 23 16.96 -30.92 -10.95
N ASN A 24 18.13 -30.55 -11.49
CA ASN A 24 18.78 -29.29 -11.16
C ASN A 24 17.92 -28.08 -11.56
N ASN A 25 17.30 -28.12 -12.74
CA ASN A 25 16.38 -27.07 -13.17
C ASN A 25 15.14 -26.99 -12.27
N MET A 26 14.56 -28.12 -11.85
CA MET A 26 13.44 -28.12 -10.92
C MET A 26 13.82 -27.49 -9.57
N LEU A 27 15.02 -27.78 -9.05
CA LEU A 27 15.51 -27.18 -7.81
C LEU A 27 15.82 -25.69 -7.94
N ILE A 28 16.33 -25.25 -9.09
CA ILE A 28 16.52 -23.82 -9.39
C ILE A 28 15.16 -23.12 -9.37
N ILE A 29 14.15 -23.65 -10.07
CA ILE A 29 12.80 -23.08 -10.07
C ILE A 29 12.22 -23.03 -8.66
N GLN A 30 12.33 -24.12 -7.90
CA GLN A 30 11.89 -24.17 -6.51
C GLN A 30 12.56 -23.10 -5.63
N CYS A 31 13.88 -22.91 -5.77
CA CYS A 31 14.61 -21.87 -5.06
C CYS A 31 14.16 -20.48 -5.50
N ILE A 32 13.95 -20.25 -6.80
CA ILE A 32 13.44 -18.97 -7.32
C ILE A 32 12.11 -18.64 -6.68
N THR A 33 11.15 -19.57 -6.70
CA THR A 33 9.82 -19.39 -6.10
C THR A 33 9.92 -19.12 -4.60
N CYS A 34 10.77 -19.85 -3.87
CA CYS A 34 10.96 -19.62 -2.45
C CYS A 34 11.49 -18.21 -2.16
N PHE A 35 12.55 -17.79 -2.87
CA PHE A 35 13.18 -16.49 -2.66
C PHE A 35 12.31 -15.31 -3.08
N THR A 36 11.56 -15.42 -4.19
CA THR A 36 10.63 -14.36 -4.61
C THR A 36 9.44 -14.22 -3.65
N LEU A 37 8.90 -15.33 -3.12
CA LEU A 37 7.84 -15.27 -2.12
C LEU A 37 8.32 -14.67 -0.80
N ILE A 38 9.57 -14.94 -0.40
CA ILE A 38 10.19 -14.28 0.76
C ILE A 38 10.33 -12.78 0.53
N ALA A 39 10.75 -12.36 -0.67
CA ALA A 39 10.87 -10.96 -1.03
C ALA A 39 9.53 -10.22 -0.88
N LEU A 40 8.47 -10.81 -1.44
CA LEU A 40 7.11 -10.28 -1.38
C LEU A 40 6.59 -10.23 0.06
N LEU A 41 6.78 -11.30 0.85
CA LEU A 41 6.41 -11.31 2.27
C LEU A 41 7.15 -10.21 3.03
N ALA A 42 8.45 -10.07 2.83
CA ALA A 42 9.24 -9.06 3.51
C ALA A 42 8.76 -7.64 3.18
N ALA A 43 8.50 -7.35 1.90
CA ALA A 43 7.95 -6.07 1.46
C ALA A 43 6.58 -5.80 2.10
N ASN A 44 5.65 -6.76 2.00
CA ASN A 44 4.30 -6.63 2.55
C ASN A 44 4.31 -6.50 4.08
N THR A 45 5.22 -7.18 4.77
CA THR A 45 5.36 -7.09 6.23
C THR A 45 5.86 -5.72 6.65
N ILE A 46 6.79 -5.13 5.90
CA ILE A 46 7.28 -3.78 6.17
C ILE A 46 6.13 -2.78 6.03
N VAL A 47 5.36 -2.87 4.94
CA VAL A 47 4.18 -2.02 4.71
C VAL A 47 3.15 -2.22 5.82
N ALA A 48 2.82 -3.46 6.17
CA ALA A 48 1.87 -3.75 7.26
C ALA A 48 2.35 -3.21 8.62
N TYR A 49 3.65 -3.32 8.92
CA TYR A 49 4.22 -2.80 10.17
C TYR A 49 4.19 -1.26 10.21
N SER A 50 4.53 -0.58 9.10
CA SER A 50 4.38 0.87 9.04
C SER A 50 2.92 1.30 9.19
N SER A 51 2.00 0.56 8.57
CA SER A 51 0.58 0.87 8.66
C SER A 51 0.05 0.69 10.08
N THR A 52 0.38 -0.42 10.76
CA THR A 52 -0.02 -0.63 12.17
C THR A 52 0.54 0.42 13.12
N GLY A 53 1.79 0.86 12.90
CA GLY A 53 2.39 1.98 13.64
C GLY A 53 1.60 3.28 13.47
N TYR A 54 1.34 3.67 12.23
CA TYR A 54 0.51 4.84 11.89
C TYR A 54 -0.89 4.75 12.51
N PHE A 55 -1.55 3.60 12.38
CA PHE A 55 -2.86 3.37 12.95
C PHE A 55 -2.86 3.58 14.46
N LYS A 56 -1.87 3.05 15.16
CA LYS A 56 -1.76 3.22 16.61
C LYS A 56 -1.51 4.68 17.01
N GLU A 57 -0.71 5.41 16.23
CA GLU A 57 -0.34 6.79 16.51
C GLU A 57 -1.48 7.77 16.24
N PHE A 58 -2.10 7.71 15.05
CA PHE A 58 -3.04 8.73 14.60
C PHE A 58 -4.51 8.35 14.80
N ILE A 59 -4.83 7.06 14.80
CA ILE A 59 -6.20 6.56 14.96
C ILE A 59 -6.42 6.04 16.39
N GLY A 60 -5.52 5.20 16.88
CA GLY A 60 -5.38 4.79 18.28
C GLY A 60 -6.70 4.37 18.94
N ASP A 61 -6.89 4.84 20.18
CA ASP A 61 -8.06 4.56 20.99
C ASP A 61 -9.23 5.53 20.77
N LYS A 62 -9.11 6.45 19.80
CA LYS A 62 -10.13 7.45 19.49
C LYS A 62 -11.46 6.76 19.11
N ILE A 63 -12.54 7.45 19.43
CA ILE A 63 -13.91 7.04 19.13
C ILE A 63 -14.41 7.96 18.04
N TYR A 64 -14.87 7.36 16.95
CA TYR A 64 -15.34 8.05 15.76
C TYR A 64 -16.85 7.94 15.67
N TYR A 65 -17.50 9.07 15.40
CA TYR A 65 -18.92 9.16 15.15
C TYR A 65 -19.14 9.82 13.80
N GLY A 66 -19.99 9.22 12.97
CA GLY A 66 -20.45 9.83 11.74
C GLY A 66 -21.75 10.59 11.97
N LEU A 67 -21.91 11.71 11.28
CA LEU A 67 -23.17 12.42 11.16
C LEU A 67 -23.80 12.07 9.82
N ASN A 68 -25.11 11.79 9.83
CA ASN A 68 -25.91 11.67 8.62
C ASN A 68 -27.15 12.55 8.76
N ASP A 69 -27.32 13.50 7.86
CA ASP A 69 -28.51 14.32 7.81
C ASP A 69 -29.73 13.47 7.41
N ASN A 70 -30.91 13.89 7.84
CA ASN A 70 -32.17 13.29 7.41
C ASN A 70 -32.88 14.16 6.36
N ALA A 71 -32.15 15.02 5.65
CA ALA A 71 -32.74 16.10 4.86
C ALA A 71 -33.62 15.59 3.72
N ASP A 72 -33.20 14.50 3.09
CA ASP A 72 -34.00 13.84 2.05
C ASP A 72 -35.20 13.07 2.65
N ASP A 73 -35.01 12.43 3.81
CA ASP A 73 -36.03 11.60 4.48
C ASP A 73 -37.21 12.44 5.00
N ASP A 74 -36.94 13.63 5.55
CA ASP A 74 -37.95 14.48 6.21
C ASP A 74 -38.38 15.71 5.38
N GLY A 75 -37.82 15.85 4.17
CA GLY A 75 -38.11 16.94 3.23
C GLY A 75 -37.41 18.27 3.56
N SER A 76 -36.60 18.33 4.62
CA SER A 76 -35.87 19.55 4.99
C SER A 76 -34.77 19.93 3.99
N TYR A 77 -34.34 19.01 3.11
CA TYR A 77 -33.43 19.32 2.00
C TYR A 77 -33.98 20.45 1.12
N LYS A 78 -35.25 20.33 0.71
CA LYS A 78 -35.88 21.34 -0.14
C LYS A 78 -36.04 22.67 0.59
N GLU A 79 -36.35 22.65 1.88
CA GLU A 79 -36.43 23.86 2.69
C GLU A 79 -35.06 24.54 2.79
N TYR A 80 -34.02 23.77 3.10
CA TYR A 80 -32.64 24.24 3.18
C TYR A 80 -32.16 24.87 1.85
N MET A 81 -32.35 24.16 0.74
CA MET A 81 -31.93 24.64 -0.58
C MET A 81 -32.64 25.94 -1.00
N ASN A 82 -33.87 26.18 -0.51
CA ASN A 82 -34.64 27.38 -0.82
C ASN A 82 -34.54 28.50 0.23
N SER A 83 -33.87 28.29 1.37
CA SER A 83 -33.84 29.23 2.48
C SER A 83 -32.43 29.69 2.83
N GLU A 84 -32.15 30.98 2.67
CA GLU A 84 -30.91 31.60 3.16
C GLU A 84 -30.81 31.54 4.69
N LYS A 85 -31.95 31.68 5.39
CA LYS A 85 -31.99 31.53 6.85
C LYS A 85 -31.52 30.14 7.27
N ALA A 86 -31.99 29.08 6.60
CA ALA A 86 -31.62 27.71 6.89
C ALA A 86 -30.12 27.46 6.67
N TYR A 87 -29.54 28.04 5.60
CA TYR A 87 -28.10 28.04 5.38
C TYR A 87 -27.33 28.57 6.59
N PHE A 88 -27.66 29.78 7.07
CA PHE A 88 -26.94 30.37 8.22
C PHE A 88 -27.21 29.65 9.55
N GLN A 89 -28.34 28.96 9.69
CA GLN A 89 -28.60 28.10 10.84
C GLN A 89 -27.68 26.87 10.85
N LEU A 90 -27.55 26.19 9.70
CA LEU A 90 -26.61 25.07 9.56
C LEU A 90 -25.15 25.53 9.69
N TYR A 91 -24.82 26.71 9.14
CA TYR A 91 -23.47 27.26 9.23
C TYR A 91 -23.05 27.44 10.69
N ARG A 92 -23.91 28.03 11.53
CA ARG A 92 -23.63 28.18 12.97
C ARG A 92 -23.49 26.86 13.70
N PHE A 93 -24.29 25.85 13.34
CA PHE A 93 -24.15 24.49 13.87
C PHE A 93 -22.76 23.90 13.55
N VAL A 94 -22.33 23.95 12.29
CA VAL A 94 -21.01 23.45 11.87
C VAL A 94 -19.88 24.25 12.52
N GLU A 95 -20.01 25.57 12.60
CA GLU A 95 -19.02 26.44 13.26
C GLU A 95 -18.86 26.13 14.77
N GLU A 96 -19.95 25.83 15.47
CA GLU A 96 -19.88 25.46 16.89
C GLU A 96 -19.26 24.07 17.09
N LEU A 97 -19.51 23.13 16.18
CA LEU A 97 -18.79 21.84 16.15
C LEU A 97 -17.30 22.04 15.89
N ARG A 98 -16.92 22.90 14.92
CA ARG A 98 -15.52 23.15 14.57
C ARG A 98 -14.73 23.81 15.71
N LYS A 99 -15.39 24.64 16.52
CA LYS A 99 -14.79 25.37 17.66
C LYS A 99 -14.88 24.63 18.99
N ASN A 100 -15.53 23.46 19.01
CA ASN A 100 -15.67 22.68 20.23
C ASN A 100 -14.29 22.20 20.73
N GLN A 101 -14.06 22.29 22.04
CA GLN A 101 -12.77 21.91 22.66
C GLN A 101 -12.77 20.48 23.22
N ASP A 102 -13.96 19.92 23.47
CA ASP A 102 -14.13 18.58 24.05
C ASP A 102 -14.13 17.49 22.97
N VAL A 103 -14.43 17.86 21.72
CA VAL A 103 -14.46 16.96 20.57
C VAL A 103 -13.80 17.60 19.36
N THR A 104 -13.25 16.77 18.47
CA THR A 104 -12.69 17.23 17.20
C THR A 104 -13.68 16.91 16.08
N TRP A 105 -14.15 17.93 15.36
CA TRP A 105 -14.96 17.74 14.15
C TRP A 105 -14.06 17.77 12.91
N ILE A 106 -14.25 16.82 12.00
CA ILE A 106 -13.58 16.77 10.70
C ILE A 106 -14.60 16.57 9.57
N SER A 107 -14.25 16.99 8.36
CA SER A 107 -15.01 16.69 7.15
C SER A 107 -14.11 16.07 6.09
N THR A 108 -14.56 14.94 5.54
CA THR A 108 -13.91 14.21 4.43
C THR A 108 -14.99 13.84 3.42
N ILE A 109 -15.06 14.58 2.31
CA ILE A 109 -16.13 14.46 1.31
C ILE A 109 -15.53 13.86 0.05
N MET A 110 -15.92 12.64 -0.28
CA MET A 110 -15.54 11.94 -1.52
C MET A 110 -16.40 12.47 -2.68
N GLN A 111 -16.07 13.66 -3.16
CA GLN A 111 -16.77 14.33 -4.26
C GLN A 111 -15.79 14.46 -5.42
N PRO A 112 -16.04 13.82 -6.59
CA PRO A 112 -15.22 14.05 -7.76
C PRO A 112 -15.37 15.50 -8.24
N ILE A 113 -14.33 15.97 -8.91
CA ILE A 113 -14.37 17.22 -9.69
C ILE A 113 -14.19 16.88 -11.17
N ASP A 114 -14.73 17.71 -12.05
CA ASP A 114 -14.52 17.54 -13.48
C ASP A 114 -13.31 18.35 -13.91
N VAL A 115 -12.32 17.73 -14.54
CA VAL A 115 -11.12 18.42 -15.01
C VAL A 115 -11.17 18.61 -16.51
N ASN A 116 -10.81 19.81 -16.98
CA ASN A 116 -10.67 20.10 -18.40
C ASN A 116 -9.45 19.33 -18.96
N ILE A 117 -9.70 18.38 -19.86
CA ILE A 117 -8.69 17.54 -20.50
C ILE A 117 -8.38 17.94 -21.94
N SER A 118 -8.92 19.07 -22.41
CA SER A 118 -8.77 19.53 -23.80
C SER A 118 -7.32 19.79 -24.19
N ALA A 119 -6.52 20.30 -23.24
CA ALA A 119 -5.12 20.63 -23.45
C ALA A 119 -4.15 19.53 -22.96
N LYS A 120 -4.60 18.67 -22.05
CA LYS A 120 -3.78 17.69 -21.35
C LYS A 120 -4.61 16.48 -20.96
N GLU A 121 -4.30 15.34 -21.53
CA GLU A 121 -5.00 14.10 -21.21
C GLU A 121 -4.68 13.64 -19.78
N ILE A 122 -5.71 13.15 -19.09
CA ILE A 122 -5.59 12.52 -17.78
C ILE A 122 -5.80 11.01 -17.96
N PRO A 123 -4.84 10.18 -17.54
CA PRO A 123 -4.97 8.72 -17.57
C PRO A 123 -6.23 8.21 -16.88
N GLU A 124 -6.80 7.13 -17.42
CA GLU A 124 -8.04 6.53 -16.91
C GLU A 124 -7.99 6.17 -15.43
N LYS A 125 -6.81 5.77 -14.91
CA LYS A 125 -6.62 5.41 -13.50
C LYS A 125 -7.03 6.54 -12.52
N PHE A 126 -7.00 7.79 -12.94
CA PHE A 126 -7.37 8.95 -12.12
C PHE A 126 -8.87 9.29 -12.19
N ARG A 127 -9.59 8.71 -13.14
CA ARG A 127 -11.02 8.99 -13.34
C ARG A 127 -11.85 8.40 -12.21
N PHE A 128 -12.95 9.07 -11.90
CA PHE A 128 -13.92 8.55 -10.94
C PHE A 128 -14.52 7.24 -11.47
N GLY A 129 -14.74 6.27 -10.58
CA GLY A 129 -15.31 4.96 -10.90
C GLY A 129 -14.33 3.91 -11.47
N TYR A 130 -13.04 4.23 -11.65
CA TYR A 130 -12.07 3.33 -12.29
C TYR A 130 -11.87 1.99 -11.56
N GLU A 131 -11.80 2.01 -10.23
CA GLU A 131 -11.62 0.82 -9.40
C GLU A 131 -12.88 -0.06 -9.40
N GLU A 132 -14.05 0.56 -9.63
CA GLU A 132 -15.34 -0.09 -9.78
C GLU A 132 -15.57 -0.63 -11.20
N GLY A 133 -14.66 -0.35 -12.14
CA GLY A 133 -14.80 -0.67 -13.56
C GLY A 133 -15.77 0.25 -14.32
N ASP A 134 -16.20 1.33 -13.68
CA ASP A 134 -17.09 2.35 -14.21
C ASP A 134 -16.29 3.60 -14.58
N ASN A 135 -15.51 3.51 -15.67
CA ASN A 135 -14.69 4.64 -16.12
C ASN A 135 -15.58 5.76 -16.65
N GLU A 136 -15.66 6.85 -15.91
CA GLU A 136 -16.35 8.05 -16.35
C GLU A 136 -15.78 8.53 -17.70
N GLN A 137 -16.68 8.72 -18.66
CA GLN A 137 -16.31 9.08 -20.02
C GLN A 137 -16.20 10.60 -20.13
N PRO A 138 -15.22 11.11 -20.90
CA PRO A 138 -15.15 12.53 -21.18
C PRO A 138 -16.44 13.06 -21.81
N TYR A 139 -16.87 14.23 -21.37
CA TYR A 139 -18.11 14.87 -21.81
C TYR A 139 -17.89 16.37 -22.08
N ARG A 140 -18.85 16.99 -22.75
CA ARG A 140 -18.88 18.45 -22.98
C ARG A 140 -19.92 19.06 -22.03
N PRO A 141 -19.54 19.95 -21.10
CA PRO A 141 -20.47 20.52 -20.13
C PRO A 141 -21.46 21.51 -20.76
N TYR A 142 -21.18 22.01 -21.96
CA TYR A 142 -22.04 22.91 -22.72
C TYR A 142 -22.12 22.46 -24.18
N GLU A 143 -23.31 22.53 -24.79
CA GLU A 143 -23.57 22.02 -26.16
C GLU A 143 -22.64 22.63 -27.21
N ASP A 144 -22.27 23.91 -27.06
CA ASP A 144 -21.42 24.66 -27.99
C ASP A 144 -19.93 24.73 -27.60
N SER A 145 -19.52 24.02 -26.54
CA SER A 145 -18.12 24.02 -26.10
C SER A 145 -17.31 22.90 -26.77
N ASP A 146 -16.09 23.23 -27.20
CA ASP A 146 -15.08 22.23 -27.57
C ASP A 146 -14.25 21.76 -26.37
N GLU A 147 -14.51 22.30 -25.18
CA GLU A 147 -13.87 21.84 -23.94
C GLU A 147 -14.40 20.47 -23.54
N LEU A 148 -13.49 19.52 -23.38
CA LEU A 148 -13.75 18.19 -22.85
C LEU A 148 -13.40 18.14 -21.37
N PHE A 149 -14.34 17.65 -20.58
CA PHE A 149 -14.19 17.45 -19.14
C PHE A 149 -14.36 15.99 -18.79
N VAL A 150 -13.73 15.56 -17.70
CA VAL A 150 -13.94 14.22 -17.14
C VAL A 150 -13.87 14.26 -15.62
N GLY A 151 -14.74 13.51 -14.97
CA GLY A 151 -14.73 13.36 -13.52
C GLY A 151 -13.47 12.64 -13.06
N VAL A 152 -12.73 13.28 -12.16
CA VAL A 152 -11.54 12.72 -11.52
C VAL A 152 -11.76 12.56 -10.03
N LYS A 153 -11.04 11.59 -9.47
CA LYS A 153 -11.05 11.31 -8.04
C LYS A 153 -10.59 12.53 -7.25
N ALA A 154 -11.47 13.02 -6.38
CA ALA A 154 -11.15 14.08 -5.45
C ALA A 154 -11.75 13.80 -4.07
N VAL A 155 -11.10 14.39 -3.06
CA VAL A 155 -11.60 14.45 -1.69
C VAL A 155 -11.49 15.88 -1.20
N HIS A 156 -12.58 16.39 -0.66
CA HIS A 156 -12.58 17.66 0.07
C HIS A 156 -12.35 17.40 1.55
N VAL A 157 -11.36 18.07 2.13
CA VAL A 157 -10.94 17.84 3.52
C VAL A 157 -11.02 19.12 4.34
N SER A 158 -11.44 19.06 5.60
CA SER A 158 -11.35 20.20 6.52
C SER A 158 -9.92 20.47 6.95
N GLU A 159 -9.65 21.69 7.45
CA GLU A 159 -8.30 22.20 7.80
C GLU A 159 -7.48 21.24 8.69
N ASN A 160 -8.15 20.58 9.62
CA ASN A 160 -7.53 19.70 10.60
C ASN A 160 -7.32 18.25 10.13
N VAL A 161 -7.84 17.83 8.97
CA VAL A 161 -7.77 16.43 8.51
C VAL A 161 -6.32 15.96 8.31
N LEU A 162 -5.48 16.80 7.69
CA LEU A 162 -4.08 16.44 7.46
C LEU A 162 -3.33 16.20 8.77
N SER A 163 -3.53 17.08 9.76
CA SER A 163 -2.92 16.90 11.09
C SER A 163 -3.53 15.75 11.89
N GLU A 164 -4.86 15.57 11.82
CA GLU A 164 -5.59 14.53 12.57
C GLU A 164 -5.13 13.13 12.17
N PHE A 165 -4.80 12.96 10.89
CA PHE A 165 -4.31 11.71 10.32
C PHE A 165 -2.80 11.73 10.03
N GLY A 166 -2.02 12.68 10.55
CA GLY A 166 -0.57 12.67 10.38
C GLY A 166 -0.07 12.69 8.93
N MET A 167 -0.86 13.24 8.01
CA MET A 167 -0.50 13.31 6.60
C MET A 167 0.61 14.35 6.42
N SER A 168 1.70 13.90 5.78
CA SER A 168 2.83 14.73 5.40
C SER A 168 2.93 14.81 3.88
N LEU A 169 3.74 15.75 3.38
CA LEU A 169 4.00 15.91 1.96
C LEU A 169 5.37 15.37 1.62
N ASP A 170 5.48 14.74 0.45
CA ASP A 170 6.77 14.41 -0.14
C ASP A 170 7.40 15.66 -0.78
N GLU A 171 6.57 16.50 -1.40
CA GLU A 171 7.01 17.73 -2.05
C GLU A 171 5.97 18.86 -1.85
N GLY A 172 6.44 20.10 -1.69
CA GLY A 172 5.59 21.29 -1.68
C GLY A 172 5.17 21.80 -0.31
N LYS A 173 3.96 22.36 -0.22
CA LYS A 173 3.43 23.02 0.98
C LYS A 173 2.06 22.48 1.37
N ILE A 174 1.83 22.34 2.67
CA ILE A 174 0.51 22.06 3.22
C ILE A 174 -0.40 23.29 3.07
N PHE A 175 -1.72 23.07 3.15
CA PHE A 175 -2.69 24.15 3.17
C PHE A 175 -2.46 25.11 4.34
N SER A 176 -2.67 26.39 4.06
CA SER A 176 -2.81 27.46 5.04
C SER A 176 -4.29 27.75 5.29
N GLN A 177 -4.60 28.45 6.38
CA GLN A 177 -5.98 28.87 6.70
C GLN A 177 -6.68 29.63 5.57
N LYS A 178 -5.92 30.40 4.79
CA LYS A 178 -6.47 31.17 3.67
C LYS A 178 -6.95 30.29 2.52
N ASP A 179 -6.37 29.09 2.37
CA ASP A 179 -6.73 28.16 1.30
C ASP A 179 -8.11 27.52 1.54
N PHE A 180 -8.66 27.63 2.75
CA PHE A 180 -10.01 27.19 3.11
C PHE A 180 -11.07 28.30 2.96
N ILE A 181 -10.73 29.43 2.36
CA ILE A 181 -11.64 30.53 2.08
C ILE A 181 -11.79 30.63 0.56
N LEU A 182 -13.00 30.37 0.05
CA LEU A 182 -13.29 30.59 -1.37
C LEU A 182 -13.61 32.07 -1.60
N ASP A 183 -12.66 32.77 -2.19
CA ASP A 183 -12.75 34.19 -2.55
C ASP A 183 -13.18 34.38 -4.02
N GLU A 184 -13.23 35.63 -4.48
CA GLU A 184 -13.73 36.00 -5.80
C GLU A 184 -12.82 35.53 -6.96
N ASN A 185 -11.57 35.12 -6.69
CA ASN A 185 -10.59 34.78 -7.72
C ASN A 185 -10.73 33.33 -8.22
N ASN A 186 -11.53 32.48 -7.56
CA ASN A 186 -11.73 31.07 -7.89
C ASN A 186 -10.44 30.26 -8.07
N ASN A 187 -9.34 30.69 -7.45
CA ASN A 187 -8.09 29.96 -7.44
C ASN A 187 -8.05 29.06 -6.21
N VAL A 188 -8.13 27.75 -6.43
CA VAL A 188 -8.20 26.72 -5.41
C VAL A 188 -6.86 26.00 -5.34
N LYS A 189 -6.20 26.05 -4.19
CA LYS A 189 -4.99 25.26 -3.98
C LYS A 189 -5.35 23.79 -3.87
N VAL A 190 -4.57 22.93 -4.50
CA VAL A 190 -4.75 21.48 -4.44
C VAL A 190 -3.44 20.77 -4.10
N ILE A 191 -3.55 19.70 -3.34
CA ILE A 191 -2.48 18.74 -3.11
C ILE A 191 -2.84 17.48 -3.91
N LEU A 192 -1.90 16.94 -4.67
CA LEU A 192 -2.17 15.78 -5.51
C LEU A 192 -1.57 14.50 -4.89
N GLY A 193 -2.20 13.37 -5.16
CA GLY A 193 -1.65 12.05 -4.87
C GLY A 193 -0.30 11.80 -5.57
N SER A 194 0.47 10.86 -5.04
CA SER A 194 1.81 10.48 -5.51
C SER A 194 1.87 10.18 -7.02
N GLU A 195 0.86 9.51 -7.56
CA GLU A 195 0.83 9.07 -8.96
C GLU A 195 0.64 10.25 -9.95
N TYR A 196 0.19 11.42 -9.48
CA TYR A 196 0.08 12.61 -10.32
C TYR A 196 1.44 13.28 -10.63
N LYS A 197 2.52 12.93 -9.92
CA LYS A 197 3.86 13.55 -10.11
C LYS A 197 4.44 13.36 -11.50
N GLU A 198 4.01 12.33 -12.23
CA GLU A 198 4.43 12.13 -13.62
C GLU A 198 3.79 13.15 -14.56
N TYR A 199 2.65 13.72 -14.18
CA TYR A 199 1.81 14.56 -15.03
C TYR A 199 1.91 16.03 -14.63
N TYR A 200 1.96 16.36 -13.34
CA TYR A 200 1.95 17.73 -12.84
C TYR A 200 3.24 18.11 -12.12
N ARG A 201 3.48 19.42 -12.03
CA ARG A 201 4.52 20.05 -11.22
C ARG A 201 3.90 21.05 -10.25
N ILE A 202 4.61 21.36 -9.17
CA ILE A 202 4.20 22.42 -8.24
C ILE A 202 4.15 23.75 -9.00
N GLY A 203 3.06 24.49 -8.83
CA GLY A 203 2.76 25.73 -9.52
C GLY A 203 2.00 25.55 -10.84
N ASP A 204 1.81 24.30 -11.32
CA ASP A 204 0.92 24.05 -12.45
C ASP A 204 -0.51 24.45 -12.09
N THR A 205 -1.22 25.01 -13.06
CA THR A 205 -2.65 25.31 -12.94
C THR A 205 -3.46 24.55 -13.98
N PHE A 206 -4.66 24.12 -13.60
CA PHE A 206 -5.63 23.52 -14.52
C PHE A 206 -7.04 24.00 -14.22
N GLU A 207 -7.89 23.96 -15.24
CA GLU A 207 -9.31 24.33 -15.09
C GLU A 207 -10.14 23.09 -14.74
N GLY A 208 -11.16 23.29 -13.93
CA GLY A 208 -12.14 22.27 -13.64
C GLY A 208 -13.49 22.84 -13.21
N ILE A 209 -14.46 21.95 -13.04
CA ILE A 209 -15.78 22.24 -12.51
C ILE A 209 -15.92 21.48 -11.19
N ASN A 210 -16.28 22.20 -10.13
CA ASN A 210 -16.61 21.63 -8.84
C ASN A 210 -18.03 22.05 -8.46
N LEU A 211 -18.94 21.08 -8.35
CA LEU A 211 -20.35 21.32 -8.03
C LEU A 211 -20.96 22.47 -8.87
N PHE A 212 -20.83 22.35 -10.19
CA PHE A 212 -21.33 23.31 -11.19
C PHE A 212 -20.60 24.66 -11.28
N GLU A 213 -19.60 24.90 -10.44
CA GLU A 213 -18.80 26.14 -10.49
C GLU A 213 -17.47 25.88 -11.21
N LYS A 214 -17.15 26.72 -12.21
CA LYS A 214 -15.84 26.71 -12.87
C LYS A 214 -14.78 27.29 -11.93
N MET A 215 -13.66 26.59 -11.77
CA MET A 215 -12.56 26.97 -10.89
C MET A 215 -11.22 26.73 -11.58
N VAL A 216 -10.19 27.46 -11.11
CA VAL A 216 -8.80 27.21 -11.47
C VAL A 216 -8.13 26.56 -10.28
N PHE A 217 -7.49 25.42 -10.50
CA PHE A 217 -6.80 24.66 -9.46
C PHE A 217 -5.30 24.81 -9.61
N GLU A 218 -4.60 25.14 -8.52
CA GLU A 218 -3.15 25.31 -8.49
C GLU A 218 -2.51 24.21 -7.63
N VAL A 219 -1.58 23.47 -8.22
CA VAL A 219 -0.86 22.39 -7.54
C VAL A 219 0.17 22.97 -6.57
N ILE A 220 -0.02 22.75 -5.26
CA ILE A 220 0.89 23.27 -4.23
C ILE A 220 1.75 22.20 -3.56
N GLY A 221 1.46 20.92 -3.79
CA GLY A 221 2.24 19.82 -3.24
C GLY A 221 1.75 18.45 -3.65
N PHE A 222 2.53 17.45 -3.28
CA PHE A 222 2.25 16.05 -3.53
C PHE A 222 2.38 15.20 -2.27
N LEU A 223 1.43 14.28 -2.09
CA LEU A 223 1.50 13.27 -1.05
C LEU A 223 2.62 12.24 -1.35
N PRO A 224 3.21 11.62 -0.32
CA PRO A 224 4.06 10.45 -0.50
C PRO A 224 3.24 9.25 -1.01
N PRO A 225 3.89 8.28 -1.67
CA PRO A 225 3.25 7.01 -2.03
C PRO A 225 2.63 6.32 -0.81
N ASP A 226 1.57 5.54 -1.04
CA ASP A 226 0.85 4.76 -0.03
C ASP A 226 0.24 5.62 1.10
N THR A 227 -0.08 6.89 0.81
CA THR A 227 -0.80 7.74 1.77
C THR A 227 -2.26 7.32 1.82
N TYR A 228 -2.79 7.08 3.01
CA TYR A 228 -4.20 6.72 3.20
C TYR A 228 -4.87 7.46 4.34
N MET A 229 -6.19 7.61 4.24
CA MET A 229 -7.03 8.18 5.30
C MET A 229 -8.24 7.30 5.60
N PRO A 230 -8.71 7.22 6.86
CA PRO A 230 -9.96 6.57 7.18
C PRO A 230 -11.14 7.49 6.81
N VAL A 231 -12.10 6.97 6.03
CA VAL A 231 -13.36 7.65 5.71
C VAL A 231 -14.50 6.71 6.07
N LYS A 232 -15.34 7.14 7.03
CA LYS A 232 -16.55 6.42 7.48
C LYS A 232 -16.35 4.91 7.75
N GLY A 233 -15.18 4.52 8.25
CA GLY A 233 -14.87 3.12 8.61
C GLY A 233 -13.99 2.37 7.60
N SER A 234 -13.78 2.92 6.41
CA SER A 234 -12.92 2.32 5.37
C SER A 234 -11.62 3.09 5.19
N LEU A 235 -10.55 2.41 4.78
CA LEU A 235 -9.31 3.06 4.36
C LEU A 235 -9.34 3.41 2.88
N PHE A 236 -8.95 4.63 2.54
CA PHE A 236 -8.81 5.09 1.17
C PHE A 236 -7.37 5.51 0.89
N TYR A 237 -6.76 4.92 -0.13
CA TYR A 237 -5.46 5.35 -0.67
C TYR A 237 -5.63 6.61 -1.51
N LEU A 238 -4.78 7.59 -1.28
CA LEU A 238 -4.86 8.93 -1.85
C LEU A 238 -3.91 9.12 -3.04
N ASP A 239 -3.14 8.11 -3.41
CA ASP A 239 -2.17 8.11 -4.52
C ASP A 239 -2.74 8.64 -5.84
N ARG A 240 -4.04 8.38 -6.08
CA ARG A 240 -4.77 8.80 -7.29
C ARG A 240 -5.83 9.88 -7.05
N TYR A 241 -5.86 10.47 -5.85
CA TYR A 241 -6.84 11.50 -5.49
C TYR A 241 -6.25 12.90 -5.54
N MET A 242 -7.10 13.87 -5.91
CA MET A 242 -6.85 15.29 -5.66
C MET A 242 -7.41 15.65 -4.29
N ILE A 243 -6.60 16.29 -3.46
CA ILE A 243 -7.01 16.76 -2.14
C ILE A 243 -7.34 18.25 -2.27
N ILE A 244 -8.58 18.59 -1.94
CA ILE A 244 -9.15 19.92 -2.11
C ILE A 244 -9.58 20.46 -0.74
N PRO A 245 -9.41 21.75 -0.45
CA PRO A 245 -9.98 22.34 0.75
C PRO A 245 -11.52 22.19 0.78
N ALA A 246 -12.06 21.64 1.86
CA ALA A 246 -13.46 21.81 2.21
C ALA A 246 -13.63 23.23 2.76
N PHE A 247 -14.13 24.14 1.92
CA PHE A 247 -14.13 25.57 2.24
C PHE A 247 -14.87 25.87 3.53
N SER A 248 -14.14 26.40 4.51
CA SER A 248 -14.65 26.86 5.80
C SER A 248 -15.54 28.09 5.64
N GLN A 249 -15.29 28.88 4.61
CA GLN A 249 -16.03 30.08 4.25
C GLN A 249 -16.16 30.17 2.73
N VAL A 250 -17.38 30.45 2.28
CA VAL A 250 -17.71 30.70 0.87
C VAL A 250 -18.43 32.05 0.80
N ASN A 251 -18.11 32.87 -0.21
CA ASN A 251 -18.88 34.08 -0.48
C ASN A 251 -20.31 33.74 -0.94
N PHE A 252 -21.25 33.66 0.01
CA PHE A 252 -22.63 33.26 -0.24
C PHE A 252 -23.34 34.15 -1.28
N ALA A 253 -23.02 35.45 -1.32
CA ALA A 253 -23.64 36.37 -2.27
C ALA A 253 -23.27 36.05 -3.72
N GLN A 254 -22.06 35.54 -3.94
CA GLN A 254 -21.54 35.17 -5.25
C GLN A 254 -21.90 33.73 -5.62
N TYR A 255 -21.82 32.81 -4.65
CA TYR A 255 -21.93 31.37 -4.86
C TYR A 255 -23.00 30.71 -3.96
N PRO A 256 -24.28 31.12 -4.01
CA PRO A 256 -25.29 30.68 -3.04
C PRO A 256 -25.59 29.18 -3.14
N GLN A 257 -25.62 28.60 -4.35
CA GLN A 257 -25.89 27.17 -4.53
C GLN A 257 -24.71 26.31 -4.08
N PHE A 258 -23.50 26.65 -4.55
CA PHE A 258 -22.27 25.99 -4.14
C PHE A 258 -22.08 26.05 -2.62
N ALA A 259 -22.29 27.22 -1.99
CA ALA A 259 -22.22 27.39 -0.54
C ALA A 259 -23.18 26.45 0.20
N LYS A 260 -24.43 26.31 -0.29
CA LYS A 260 -25.42 25.42 0.33
C LYS A 260 -25.04 23.95 0.20
N ILE A 261 -24.67 23.50 -1.00
CA ILE A 261 -24.33 22.09 -1.24
C ILE A 261 -23.10 21.71 -0.41
N THR A 262 -22.03 22.51 -0.49
CA THR A 262 -20.78 22.23 0.24
C THR A 262 -20.97 22.26 1.75
N LEU A 263 -21.75 23.20 2.29
CA LEU A 263 -22.02 23.24 3.73
C LEU A 263 -22.84 22.01 4.20
N LEU A 264 -23.82 21.58 3.40
CA LEU A 264 -24.59 20.38 3.71
C LEU A 264 -23.71 19.13 3.68
N GLN A 265 -22.88 18.97 2.66
CA GLN A 265 -21.90 17.88 2.59
C GLN A 265 -20.94 17.91 3.79
N GLN A 266 -20.45 19.11 4.18
CA GLN A 266 -19.59 19.26 5.34
C GLN A 266 -20.28 18.85 6.64
N ALA A 267 -21.55 19.25 6.84
CA ALA A 267 -22.30 18.93 8.05
C ALA A 267 -22.44 17.43 8.32
N ASN A 268 -22.33 16.59 7.27
CA ASN A 268 -22.24 15.13 7.34
C ASN A 268 -20.83 14.60 7.70
N GLY A 269 -20.04 15.43 8.39
CA GLY A 269 -18.69 15.12 8.85
C GLY A 269 -18.66 14.09 9.98
N GLN A 270 -17.48 13.99 10.60
CA GLN A 270 -17.22 13.06 11.70
C GLN A 270 -16.86 13.83 12.96
N ILE A 271 -17.25 13.29 14.10
CA ILE A 271 -16.84 13.76 15.42
C ILE A 271 -15.92 12.70 16.03
N ILE A 272 -14.77 13.15 16.51
CA ILE A 272 -13.71 12.35 17.09
C ILE A 272 -13.53 12.76 18.55
N THR A 273 -13.49 11.78 19.44
CA THR A 273 -13.20 12.01 20.86
C THR A 273 -12.40 10.85 21.46
N SER A 274 -11.62 11.15 22.48
CA SER A 274 -10.99 10.12 23.34
C SER A 274 -11.76 9.89 24.65
N ASP A 275 -12.76 10.71 24.96
CA ASP A 275 -13.56 10.58 26.17
C ASP A 275 -14.88 9.84 25.89
N ALA A 276 -14.95 8.60 26.35
CA ALA A 276 -16.13 7.74 26.22
C ALA A 276 -17.35 8.24 27.02
N ASN A 277 -17.18 9.21 27.92
CA ASN A 277 -18.29 9.76 28.71
C ASN A 277 -19.06 10.86 27.96
N ILE A 278 -18.51 11.40 26.85
CA ILE A 278 -19.19 12.43 26.08
C ILE A 278 -20.33 11.78 25.30
N ASN A 279 -21.56 12.21 25.60
CA ASN A 279 -22.73 11.82 24.84
C ASN A 279 -22.83 12.66 23.55
N ILE A 280 -22.23 12.16 22.47
CA ILE A 280 -22.20 12.81 21.15
C ILE A 280 -23.60 13.01 20.58
N GLU A 281 -24.50 12.03 20.75
CA GLU A 281 -25.88 12.16 20.28
C GLU A 281 -26.60 13.33 20.96
N LYS A 282 -26.43 13.47 22.27
CA LYS A 282 -26.96 14.61 23.03
C LYS A 282 -26.35 15.93 22.57
N LEU A 283 -25.02 15.99 22.41
CA LEU A 283 -24.31 17.18 21.93
C LEU A 283 -24.89 17.66 20.57
N VAL A 284 -25.01 16.75 19.62
CA VAL A 284 -25.53 17.05 18.27
C VAL A 284 -27.00 17.48 18.33
N ASN A 285 -27.83 16.82 19.14
CA ASN A 285 -29.23 17.18 19.32
C ASN A 285 -29.39 18.57 19.98
N ASP A 286 -28.62 18.87 21.02
CA ASP A 286 -28.65 20.16 21.70
C ASP A 286 -28.26 21.31 20.73
N LEU A 287 -27.22 21.11 19.91
CA LEU A 287 -26.81 22.07 18.89
C LEU A 287 -27.85 22.22 17.77
N THR A 288 -28.47 21.11 17.34
CA THR A 288 -29.55 21.12 16.34
C THR A 288 -30.73 21.97 16.82
N LEU A 289 -31.14 21.78 18.08
CA LEU A 289 -32.21 22.55 18.71
C LEU A 289 -31.82 24.03 18.91
N LYS A 290 -30.60 24.29 19.37
CA LYS A 290 -30.09 25.65 19.60
C LYS A 290 -30.13 26.51 18.33
N TYR A 291 -29.75 25.94 17.19
CA TYR A 291 -29.73 26.67 15.92
C TYR A 291 -30.96 26.47 15.05
N ASN A 292 -31.87 25.57 15.44
CA ASN A 292 -33.07 25.20 14.70
C ASN A 292 -32.74 24.83 13.25
N THR A 293 -31.82 23.86 13.09
CA THR A 293 -31.33 23.38 11.79
C THR A 293 -31.80 21.94 11.51
N ILE A 294 -31.35 21.37 10.40
CA ILE A 294 -31.62 19.99 9.97
C ILE A 294 -31.20 19.01 11.06
N ARG A 295 -31.94 17.89 11.18
CA ARG A 295 -31.65 16.84 12.15
C ARG A 295 -30.61 15.87 11.62
N PHE A 296 -29.71 15.44 12.51
CA PHE A 296 -28.66 14.49 12.21
C PHE A 296 -28.87 13.20 13.00
N LYS A 297 -28.75 12.06 12.32
CA LYS A 297 -28.51 10.76 12.97
C LYS A 297 -27.03 10.66 13.29
N VAL A 298 -26.73 10.28 14.52
CA VAL A 298 -25.38 10.00 14.98
C VAL A 298 -25.19 8.49 15.01
N TYR A 299 -24.14 7.99 14.38
CA TYR A 299 -23.76 6.59 14.45
C TYR A 299 -22.29 6.48 14.82
N GLN A 300 -21.98 5.58 15.74
CA GLN A 300 -20.59 5.26 16.04
C GLN A 300 -20.02 4.47 14.87
N ILE A 301 -18.92 4.96 14.30
CA ILE A 301 -18.17 4.24 13.28
C ILE A 301 -17.50 3.06 13.99
N GLY A 302 -17.89 1.85 13.60
CA GLY A 302 -17.49 0.64 14.30
C GLY A 302 -15.97 0.52 14.35
N LYS A 303 -15.40 0.37 15.56
CA LYS A 303 -13.99 -0.04 15.71
C LYS A 303 -13.70 -1.31 14.92
N ALA A 304 -14.70 -2.17 14.68
CA ALA A 304 -14.58 -3.39 13.89
C ALA A 304 -14.02 -3.13 12.48
N ASP A 305 -14.42 -2.09 11.76
CA ASP A 305 -13.97 -1.92 10.37
C ASP A 305 -12.49 -1.51 10.30
N LEU A 306 -12.06 -0.60 11.19
CA LEU A 306 -10.67 -0.16 11.30
C LEU A 306 -9.76 -1.23 11.95
N THR A 307 -10.25 -1.95 12.97
CA THR A 307 -9.48 -3.03 13.64
C THR A 307 -9.47 -4.34 12.85
N ASN A 308 -10.46 -4.60 12.00
CA ASN A 308 -10.43 -5.74 11.08
C ASN A 308 -9.33 -5.57 10.03
N ILE A 309 -9.10 -4.35 9.52
CA ILE A 309 -7.98 -4.08 8.61
C ILE A 309 -6.63 -4.37 9.29
N MET A 310 -6.47 -3.99 10.57
CA MET A 310 -5.27 -4.31 11.36
C MET A 310 -5.13 -5.82 11.61
N LYS A 311 -6.20 -6.52 12.02
CA LYS A 311 -6.18 -7.96 12.28
C LYS A 311 -5.92 -8.78 11.02
N ILE A 312 -6.53 -8.41 9.89
CA ILE A 312 -6.27 -9.06 8.59
C ILE A 312 -4.81 -8.92 8.23
N SER A 313 -4.20 -7.76 8.48
CA SER A 313 -2.79 -7.52 8.18
C SER A 313 -1.87 -8.38 9.06
N ASP A 314 -2.11 -8.44 10.37
CA ASP A 314 -1.28 -9.25 11.30
C ASP A 314 -1.46 -10.76 11.06
N GLU A 315 -2.69 -11.24 10.91
CA GLU A 315 -2.97 -12.65 10.65
C GLU A 315 -2.45 -13.10 9.28
N ALA A 316 -2.60 -12.27 8.25
CA ALA A 316 -2.07 -12.57 6.92
C ALA A 316 -0.53 -12.65 6.91
N VAL A 317 0.15 -11.73 7.62
CA VAL A 317 1.61 -11.77 7.77
C VAL A 317 2.04 -13.05 8.49
N VAL A 318 1.36 -13.43 9.57
CA VAL A 318 1.67 -14.66 10.32
C VAL A 318 1.41 -15.92 9.47
N GLN A 319 0.29 -15.99 8.75
CA GLN A 319 -0.01 -17.10 7.84
C GLN A 319 1.02 -17.21 6.70
N LEU A 320 1.41 -16.08 6.11
CA LEU A 320 2.41 -16.04 5.05
C LEU A 320 3.81 -16.41 5.56
N LEU A 321 4.14 -16.09 6.82
CA LEU A 321 5.37 -16.55 7.48
C LEU A 321 5.40 -18.09 7.61
N TYR A 322 4.30 -18.74 8.00
CA TYR A 322 4.23 -20.21 8.06
C TYR A 322 4.44 -20.87 6.70
N ILE A 323 3.88 -20.28 5.63
CA ILE A 323 4.10 -20.75 4.25
C ILE A 323 5.58 -20.66 3.88
N VAL A 324 6.23 -19.53 4.17
CA VAL A 324 7.65 -19.33 3.88
C VAL A 324 8.54 -20.32 4.64
N ILE A 325 8.30 -20.55 5.93
CA ILE A 325 9.06 -21.52 6.72
C ILE A 325 8.92 -22.92 6.11
N THR A 326 7.70 -23.31 5.73
CA THR A 326 7.43 -24.61 5.11
C THR A 326 8.16 -24.75 3.76
N LEU A 327 8.19 -23.68 2.95
CA LEU A 327 8.92 -23.65 1.69
C LEU A 327 10.44 -23.72 1.86
N ILE A 328 11.00 -23.05 2.88
CA ILE A 328 12.43 -23.15 3.21
C ILE A 328 12.77 -24.59 3.58
N ILE A 329 11.99 -25.23 4.45
CA ILE A 329 12.18 -26.63 4.84
C ILE A 329 12.13 -27.54 3.61
N PHE A 330 11.09 -27.38 2.77
CA PHE A 330 10.94 -28.16 1.55
C PHE A 330 12.12 -27.98 0.58
N THR A 331 12.66 -26.77 0.49
CA THR A 331 13.84 -26.44 -0.34
C THR A 331 15.12 -27.06 0.20
N VAL A 332 15.37 -26.96 1.51
CA VAL A 332 16.53 -27.57 2.16
C VAL A 332 16.49 -29.11 2.04
N VAL A 333 15.31 -29.71 2.23
CA VAL A 333 15.11 -31.16 2.09
C VAL A 333 15.29 -31.60 0.64
N GLY A 334 14.69 -30.89 -0.33
CA GLY A 334 14.83 -31.19 -1.76
C GLY A 334 16.29 -31.15 -2.23
N LEU A 335 17.03 -30.09 -1.83
CA LEU A 335 18.46 -29.97 -2.09
C LEU A 335 19.25 -31.10 -1.41
N SER A 336 18.94 -31.41 -0.14
CA SER A 336 19.61 -32.48 0.60
C SER A 336 19.44 -33.84 -0.06
N ILE A 337 18.22 -34.19 -0.49
CA ILE A 337 17.92 -35.44 -1.20
C ILE A 337 18.65 -35.49 -2.54
N ASN A 338 18.65 -34.39 -3.30
CA ASN A 338 19.37 -34.32 -4.58
C ASN A 338 20.88 -34.55 -4.40
N ILE A 339 21.49 -33.90 -3.42
CA ILE A 339 22.92 -34.06 -3.14
C ILE A 339 23.23 -35.50 -2.71
N LEU A 340 22.41 -36.11 -1.84
CA LEU A 340 22.56 -37.52 -1.46
C LEU A 340 22.41 -38.46 -2.67
N GLY A 341 21.47 -38.16 -3.57
CA GLY A 341 21.30 -38.85 -4.85
C GLY A 341 22.57 -38.77 -5.71
N CYS A 342 23.11 -37.56 -5.87
CA CYS A 342 24.35 -37.33 -6.64
C CYS A 342 25.56 -38.04 -6.02
N ILE A 343 25.66 -38.06 -4.68
CA ILE A 343 26.69 -38.82 -3.96
C ILE A 343 26.56 -40.32 -4.26
N ARG A 344 25.33 -40.85 -4.22
CA ARG A 344 25.03 -42.27 -4.46
C ARG A 344 25.26 -42.69 -5.91
N GLU A 345 24.88 -41.86 -6.88
CA GLU A 345 25.07 -42.15 -8.30
C GLU A 345 26.56 -42.19 -8.69
N ASN A 346 27.38 -41.36 -8.05
CA ASN A 346 28.81 -41.27 -8.32
C ASN A 346 29.69 -42.01 -7.28
N TYR A 347 29.09 -42.81 -6.41
CA TYR A 347 29.75 -43.44 -5.25
C TYR A 347 31.02 -44.22 -5.63
N TYR A 348 30.96 -45.01 -6.71
CA TYR A 348 32.10 -45.76 -7.24
C TYR A 348 33.24 -44.83 -7.73
N ARG A 349 32.89 -43.74 -8.43
CA ARG A 349 33.87 -42.78 -8.96
C ARG A 349 34.60 -42.06 -7.83
N TYR A 350 33.90 -41.71 -6.75
CA TYR A 350 34.52 -41.13 -5.57
C TYR A 350 35.43 -42.12 -4.84
N GLY A 351 35.10 -43.41 -4.81
CA GLY A 351 35.98 -44.46 -4.31
C GLY A 351 37.30 -44.55 -5.08
N VAL A 352 37.24 -44.56 -6.41
CA VAL A 352 38.43 -44.52 -7.28
C VAL A 352 39.23 -43.23 -7.05
N HIS A 353 38.57 -42.08 -6.97
CA HIS A 353 39.21 -40.79 -6.70
C HIS A 353 39.99 -40.79 -5.38
N LEU A 354 39.42 -41.34 -4.31
CA LEU A 354 40.09 -41.49 -3.02
C LEU A 354 41.30 -42.45 -3.10
N MET A 355 41.18 -43.57 -3.82
CA MET A 355 42.28 -44.51 -4.02
C MET A 355 43.43 -43.94 -4.86
N CYS A 356 43.12 -43.11 -5.85
CA CYS A 356 44.11 -42.39 -6.64
C CYS A 356 44.76 -41.20 -5.89
N GLY A 357 44.48 -41.05 -4.59
CA GLY A 357 45.09 -40.04 -3.73
C GLY A 357 44.32 -38.72 -3.63
N GLY A 358 43.07 -38.69 -4.11
CA GLY A 358 42.10 -37.63 -3.86
C GLY A 358 41.73 -37.51 -2.38
N THR A 359 41.13 -36.39 -2.00
CA THR A 359 40.77 -36.11 -0.60
C THR A 359 39.26 -35.99 -0.43
N LEU A 360 38.72 -36.37 0.72
CA LEU A 360 37.31 -36.13 1.07
C LEU A 360 36.93 -34.66 0.91
N PHE A 361 37.86 -33.75 1.22
CA PHE A 361 37.70 -32.31 1.03
C PHE A 361 37.38 -31.93 -0.42
N SER A 362 38.06 -32.53 -1.41
CA SER A 362 37.76 -32.26 -2.83
C SER A 362 36.33 -32.63 -3.22
N ILE A 363 35.80 -33.74 -2.66
CA ILE A 363 34.42 -34.18 -2.90
C ILE A 363 33.44 -33.23 -2.20
N THR A 364 33.74 -32.80 -0.98
CA THR A 364 32.93 -31.78 -0.27
C THR A 364 32.87 -30.47 -1.04
N CYS A 365 34.00 -29.97 -1.57
CA CYS A 365 34.03 -28.77 -2.40
C CYS A 365 33.20 -28.90 -3.68
N GLN A 366 33.20 -30.07 -4.32
CA GLN A 366 32.35 -30.33 -5.48
C GLN A 366 30.86 -30.23 -5.12
N MET A 367 30.44 -30.84 -4.01
CA MET A 367 29.06 -30.78 -3.57
C MET A 367 28.64 -29.36 -3.18
N PHE A 368 29.49 -28.63 -2.46
CA PHE A 368 29.23 -27.22 -2.12
C PHE A 368 29.15 -26.36 -3.38
N GLY A 369 30.01 -26.61 -4.37
CA GLY A 369 29.97 -25.92 -5.66
C GLY A 369 28.67 -26.17 -6.42
N LEU A 370 28.10 -27.37 -6.35
CA LEU A 370 26.80 -27.68 -6.96
C LEU A 370 25.66 -26.94 -6.25
N VAL A 371 25.63 -26.94 -4.92
CA VAL A 371 24.63 -26.17 -4.14
C VAL A 371 24.75 -24.68 -4.41
N LEU A 372 25.98 -24.16 -4.42
CA LEU A 372 26.27 -22.76 -4.71
C LEU A 372 25.81 -22.38 -6.11
N TYR A 373 26.00 -23.25 -7.11
CA TYR A 373 25.51 -23.01 -8.46
C TYR A 373 23.98 -22.89 -8.49
N ILE A 374 23.26 -23.83 -7.87
CA ILE A 374 21.79 -23.85 -7.85
C ILE A 374 21.25 -22.62 -7.10
N VAL A 375 21.70 -22.42 -5.85
CA VAL A 375 21.23 -21.34 -4.98
C VAL A 375 21.66 -19.98 -5.54
N GLY A 376 22.88 -19.86 -6.05
CA GLY A 376 23.41 -18.61 -6.61
C GLY A 376 22.70 -18.17 -7.88
N LEU A 377 22.42 -19.11 -8.80
CA LEU A 377 21.67 -18.80 -10.01
C LEU A 377 20.22 -18.43 -9.67
N ALA A 378 19.59 -19.15 -8.75
CA ALA A 378 18.25 -18.83 -8.28
C ALA A 378 18.20 -17.45 -7.61
N LEU A 379 19.15 -17.14 -6.72
CA LEU A 379 19.26 -15.84 -6.06
C LEU A 379 19.40 -14.71 -7.06
N PHE A 380 20.27 -14.86 -8.07
CA PHE A 380 20.46 -13.85 -9.11
C PHE A 380 19.15 -13.54 -9.85
N ILE A 381 18.42 -14.58 -10.27
CA ILE A 381 17.13 -14.42 -10.96
C ILE A 381 16.08 -13.80 -10.03
N SER A 382 16.00 -14.26 -8.78
CA SER A 382 15.03 -13.72 -7.80
C SER A 382 15.30 -12.26 -7.48
N LEU A 383 16.55 -11.81 -7.43
CA LEU A 383 16.88 -10.39 -7.25
C LEU A 383 16.40 -9.55 -8.44
N LEU A 384 16.60 -10.02 -9.68
CA LEU A 384 16.10 -9.32 -10.87
C LEU A 384 14.57 -9.20 -10.86
N ILE A 385 13.87 -10.29 -10.53
CA ILE A 385 12.41 -10.29 -10.41
C ILE A 385 11.96 -9.32 -9.32
N SER A 386 12.62 -9.35 -8.16
CA SER A 386 12.22 -8.51 -7.01
C SER A 386 12.43 -7.02 -7.30
N MET A 387 13.51 -6.65 -8.00
CA MET A 387 13.74 -5.26 -8.42
C MET A 387 12.69 -4.72 -9.40
N ILE A 388 12.05 -5.59 -10.19
CA ILE A 388 10.99 -5.19 -11.12
C ILE A 388 9.65 -5.01 -10.39
N ILE A 389 9.39 -5.84 -9.37
CA ILE A 389 8.08 -5.90 -8.71
C ILE A 389 8.01 -4.98 -7.48
N ILE A 390 9.13 -4.75 -6.78
CA ILE A 390 9.14 -4.13 -5.46
C ILE A 390 10.06 -2.90 -5.47
N GLU A 391 9.52 -1.73 -5.08
CA GLU A 391 10.25 -0.46 -5.11
C GLU A 391 11.22 -0.24 -3.92
N SER A 392 10.97 -0.89 -2.77
CA SER A 392 11.78 -0.73 -1.54
C SER A 392 13.12 -1.48 -1.61
N GLY A 393 14.23 -0.99 -1.04
CA GLY A 393 15.52 -1.71 -1.08
C GLY A 393 15.74 -2.79 -0.01
N ILE A 394 14.96 -2.79 1.09
CA ILE A 394 15.26 -3.59 2.30
C ILE A 394 15.03 -5.09 2.06
N HIS A 395 14.02 -5.45 1.26
CA HIS A 395 13.70 -6.84 0.97
C HIS A 395 14.87 -7.58 0.28
N LEU A 396 15.70 -6.87 -0.49
CA LEU A 396 16.87 -7.45 -1.16
C LEU A 396 17.88 -8.03 -0.16
N LEU A 397 18.09 -7.35 0.98
CA LEU A 397 18.98 -7.85 2.04
C LEU A 397 18.42 -9.13 2.67
N ILE A 398 17.10 -9.21 2.87
CA ILE A 398 16.43 -10.37 3.47
C ILE A 398 16.55 -11.59 2.55
N ILE A 399 16.37 -11.44 1.24
CA ILE A 399 16.53 -12.54 0.28
C ILE A 399 17.96 -13.11 0.37
N VAL A 400 18.98 -12.23 0.40
CA VAL A 400 20.38 -12.65 0.49
C VAL A 400 20.65 -13.41 1.79
N LEU A 401 20.11 -12.93 2.92
CA LEU A 401 20.22 -13.63 4.21
C LEU A 401 19.59 -15.02 4.17
N VAL A 402 18.37 -15.15 3.61
CA VAL A 402 17.72 -16.47 3.53
C VAL A 402 18.44 -17.40 2.55
N ALA A 403 18.95 -16.89 1.43
CA ALA A 403 19.74 -17.69 0.51
C ALA A 403 21.02 -18.23 1.18
N MET A 404 21.68 -17.43 2.02
CA MET A 404 22.83 -17.88 2.82
C MET A 404 22.44 -18.96 3.83
N LEU A 405 21.27 -18.84 4.48
CA LEU A 405 20.76 -19.88 5.38
C LEU A 405 20.45 -21.17 4.63
N VAL A 406 19.74 -21.12 3.50
CA VAL A 406 19.43 -22.28 2.67
C VAL A 406 20.72 -22.95 2.21
N PHE A 407 21.69 -22.18 1.70
CA PHE A 407 23.00 -22.70 1.34
C PHE A 407 23.70 -23.39 2.52
N GLY A 408 23.76 -22.73 3.67
CA GLY A 408 24.39 -23.25 4.88
C GLY A 408 23.77 -24.57 5.34
N PHE A 409 22.45 -24.62 5.48
CA PHE A 409 21.73 -25.83 5.91
C PHE A 409 21.84 -26.96 4.88
N SER A 410 21.72 -26.67 3.58
CA SER A 410 21.87 -27.66 2.52
C SER A 410 23.29 -28.25 2.44
N CYS A 411 24.31 -27.53 2.93
CA CYS A 411 25.69 -28.00 2.99
C CYS A 411 25.98 -28.93 4.20
N ILE A 412 25.10 -28.98 5.21
CA ILE A 412 25.26 -29.87 6.37
C ILE A 412 25.16 -31.34 5.94
N THR A 413 24.13 -31.67 5.16
CA THR A 413 23.85 -33.04 4.68
C THR A 413 25.05 -33.66 3.94
N PRO A 414 25.63 -33.05 2.89
CA PRO A 414 26.82 -33.59 2.22
C PRO A 414 28.01 -33.73 3.17
N SER A 415 28.21 -32.78 4.09
CA SER A 415 29.32 -32.84 5.04
C SER A 415 29.23 -34.08 5.93
N ILE A 416 28.03 -34.44 6.39
CA ILE A 416 27.79 -35.63 7.19
C ILE A 416 27.91 -36.90 6.32
N ALA A 417 27.31 -36.90 5.13
CA ALA A 417 27.31 -38.05 4.23
C ALA A 417 28.72 -38.43 3.77
N ILE A 418 29.53 -37.43 3.39
CA ILE A 418 30.90 -37.63 2.90
C ILE A 418 31.83 -38.12 4.02
N LYS A 419 31.68 -37.63 5.25
CA LYS A 419 32.47 -38.11 6.41
C LYS A 419 32.21 -39.59 6.72
N LYS A 420 31.04 -40.12 6.35
CA LYS A 420 30.67 -41.53 6.54
C LYS A 420 31.13 -42.45 5.40
N LEU A 421 31.83 -41.92 4.38
CA LEU A 421 32.36 -42.72 3.28
C LEU A 421 33.57 -43.55 3.73
N ASP A 422 33.38 -44.86 3.88
CA ASP A 422 34.48 -45.81 4.08
C ASP A 422 34.98 -46.33 2.72
N VAL A 423 36.28 -46.13 2.46
CA VAL A 423 36.98 -46.53 1.23
C VAL A 423 36.88 -48.04 0.98
N ASN A 424 36.85 -48.86 2.04
CA ASN A 424 36.76 -50.31 1.91
C ASN A 424 35.37 -50.78 1.44
N TYR A 425 34.32 -50.05 1.80
CA TYR A 425 32.94 -50.32 1.38
C TYR A 425 32.61 -49.75 -0.01
N LEU A 426 33.30 -48.69 -0.41
CA LEU A 426 33.11 -47.98 -1.67
C LEU A 426 33.39 -48.84 -2.92
N ILE A 427 34.28 -49.83 -2.81
CA ILE A 427 34.76 -50.63 -3.95
C ILE A 427 34.16 -52.04 -3.98
N ARG A 428 33.83 -52.61 -2.81
CA ARG A 428 33.22 -53.94 -2.72
C ARG A 428 31.76 -54.00 -3.15
N ARG A 429 31.06 -52.87 -3.27
CA ARG A 429 29.61 -52.83 -3.58
C ARG A 429 29.26 -53.11 -5.06
N LYS A 430 30.17 -53.73 -5.81
CA LYS A 430 29.96 -54.14 -7.20
C LYS A 430 29.79 -55.67 -7.35
N GLU A 431 29.61 -56.37 -6.24
CA GLU A 431 29.11 -57.75 -6.18
C GLU A 431 27.66 -57.77 -5.70
#